data_AF-M9TJB6-F1
#
_entry.id   AF-M9TJB6-F1
#
_cell.length_a   1.000
_cell.length_b   1.000
_cell.length_c   1.000
_cell.angle_alpha   90.00
_cell.angle_beta   90.00
_cell.angle_gamma   90.00
#
_symmetry.space_group_name_H-M   'P 1'
#
loop_
_entity.id
_entity.type
_entity.pdbx_description
1 polymer ?
#
loop_
_entity_poly.entity_id
_entity_poly.type
_entity_poly.pdbx_seq_one_letter_code
_entity_poly.pdbx_strand_id
1 'polypeptide(L)'
;FVSFGSGGTLSYDQLIELAHGLEISEQRFLWVVRTPNDQTANATYFNSGQVEKDPLAFLPKGFLERSKGRGLVIPTWAPQIKVLSHESTGGFLTHCGWNS
;
A
#
# COMPACT_ATOMS: atom_id res chain seq x y z
N PHE A 1 -5.50 -4.18 -7.38
CA PHE A 1 -4.11 -3.81 -7.03
C PHE A 1 -4.09 -2.36 -6.58
N VAL A 2 -3.36 -2.04 -5.51
CA VAL A 2 -3.27 -0.69 -4.94
C VAL A 2 -1.79 -0.37 -4.74
N SER A 3 -1.29 0.63 -5.46
CA SER A 3 0.11 1.06 -5.39
C SER A 3 0.27 2.50 -5.85
N PHE A 4 1.00 3.29 -5.07
CA PHE A 4 1.28 4.70 -5.35
C PHE A 4 2.70 4.93 -5.90
N GLY A 5 3.30 3.88 -6.49
CA GLY A 5 4.62 3.97 -7.10
C GLY A 5 5.76 4.07 -6.08
N SER A 6 6.91 4.58 -6.54
CA SER A 6 8.15 4.66 -5.74
C SER A 6 8.17 5.84 -4.76
N GLY A 7 7.63 6.99 -5.16
CA GLY A 7 7.65 8.23 -4.37
C GLY A 7 6.31 8.68 -3.82
N GLY A 8 5.20 8.01 -4.18
CA GLY A 8 3.88 8.33 -3.65
C GLY A 8 3.70 7.82 -2.22
N THR A 9 3.41 8.74 -1.32
CA THR A 9 3.15 8.49 0.11
C THR A 9 1.86 9.18 0.53
N LEU A 10 1.11 8.56 1.45
CA LEU A 10 -0.07 9.15 2.07
C LEU A 10 0.28 9.74 3.44
N SER A 11 -0.56 10.63 3.95
CA SER A 11 -0.57 10.94 5.39
C SER A 11 -1.07 9.74 6.19
N TYR A 12 -0.82 9.74 7.50
CA TYR A 12 -1.29 8.65 8.35
C TYR A 12 -2.82 8.53 8.28
N ASP A 13 -3.55 9.64 8.38
CA ASP A 13 -5.02 9.65 8.31
C ASP A 13 -5.52 9.06 6.98
N GLN A 14 -4.90 9.41 5.85
CA GLN A 14 -5.29 8.85 4.55
C GLN A 14 -4.96 7.36 4.41
N LEU A 15 -3.88 6.89 5.03
CA LEU A 15 -3.57 5.46 5.09
C LEU A 15 -4.64 4.70 5.89
N ILE A 16 -5.10 5.27 7.01
CA ILE A 16 -6.15 4.69 7.85
C ILE A 16 -7.49 4.61 7.10
N GLU A 17 -7.90 5.70 6.46
CA GLU A 17 -9.13 5.73 5.67
C GLU A 17 -9.07 4.75 4.49
N LEU A 18 -7.93 4.65 3.81
CA LEU A 18 -7.74 3.67 2.74
C LEU A 18 -7.83 2.23 3.27
N ALA A 19 -7.24 1.93 4.43
CA ALA A 19 -7.34 0.61 5.05
C ALA A 19 -8.81 0.26 5.38
N HIS A 20 -9.55 1.19 5.97
CA HIS A 20 -10.98 1.00 6.26
C HIS A 20 -11.81 0.84 4.99
N GLY A 21 -11.58 1.66 3.97
CA GLY A 21 -12.27 1.55 2.68
C GLY A 21 -12.02 0.19 2.01
N LEU A 22 -10.79 -0.30 2.02
CA LEU A 22 -10.45 -1.63 1.50
C LEU A 22 -11.15 -2.74 2.28
N GLU A 23 -11.16 -2.65 3.62
CA GLU A 23 -11.85 -3.61 4.50
C GLU A 23 -13.35 -3.67 4.22
N ILE A 24 -14.02 -2.50 4.18
CA ILE A 24 -15.47 -2.36 4.01
C ILE A 24 -15.91 -2.72 2.59
N SER A 25 -15.06 -2.53 1.57
CA SER A 25 -15.40 -2.85 0.17
C SER A 25 -15.69 -4.33 -0.08
N GLU A 26 -15.21 -5.20 0.82
CA GLU A 26 -15.20 -6.65 0.70
C GLU A 26 -14.52 -7.21 -0.55
N GLN A 27 -13.89 -6.36 -1.37
CA GLN A 27 -13.18 -6.77 -2.57
C GLN A 27 -11.83 -7.39 -2.23
N ARG A 28 -11.34 -8.25 -3.11
CA ARG A 28 -9.97 -8.76 -3.00
C ARG A 28 -8.98 -7.66 -3.35
N PHE A 29 -7.91 -7.54 -2.58
CA PHE A 29 -6.89 -6.53 -2.82
C PHE A 29 -5.47 -7.06 -2.59
N LEU A 30 -4.54 -6.50 -3.37
CA LEU A 30 -3.12 -6.53 -3.12
C LEU A 30 -2.67 -5.09 -2.97
N TRP A 31 -2.19 -4.70 -1.80
CA TRP A 31 -1.86 -3.33 -1.46
C TRP A 31 -0.39 -3.19 -1.07
N VAL A 32 0.33 -2.35 -1.81
CA VAL A 32 1.70 -1.94 -1.48
C VAL A 32 1.66 -0.76 -0.50
N VAL A 33 2.14 -0.97 0.72
CA VAL A 33 2.09 0.03 1.81
C VAL A 33 3.48 0.63 2.03
N ARG A 34 3.51 1.93 2.30
CA ARG A 34 4.70 2.68 2.68
C ARG A 34 4.47 3.42 3.99
N THR A 35 5.56 3.81 4.63
CA THR A 35 5.53 4.69 5.79
C THR A 35 4.81 6.00 5.46
N PRO A 36 3.86 6.45 6.30
CA PRO A 36 3.22 7.76 6.12
C PRO A 36 4.21 8.92 6.14
N ASN A 37 3.96 9.93 5.31
CA ASN A 37 4.89 11.05 5.13
C ASN A 37 4.97 12.05 6.29
N ASP A 38 3.97 12.03 7.16
CA ASP A 38 3.84 12.85 8.35
C ASP A 38 4.38 12.15 9.61
N GLN A 39 4.79 10.89 9.50
CA GLN A 39 5.33 10.08 10.61
C GLN A 39 6.87 9.95 10.57
N THR A 40 7.50 10.29 9.44
CA THR A 40 8.96 10.31 9.26
C THR A 40 9.38 11.36 8.24
N ALA A 41 10.32 12.25 8.60
CA ALA A 41 10.97 13.15 7.65
C ALA A 41 11.70 12.34 6.57
N ASN A 42 11.42 12.62 5.29
CA ASN A 42 11.96 11.96 4.08
C ASN A 42 11.33 10.61 3.64
N ALA A 43 10.08 10.31 4.00
CA ALA A 43 9.36 9.12 3.47
C ALA A 43 9.18 9.12 1.93
N THR A 44 9.40 10.26 1.27
CA THR A 44 9.19 10.47 -0.17
C THR A 44 10.33 9.94 -1.05
N TYR A 45 11.50 9.63 -0.49
CA TYR A 45 12.61 9.04 -1.24
C TYR A 45 12.72 7.55 -0.96
N PHE A 46 12.73 6.74 -2.01
CA PHE A 46 12.89 5.29 -1.97
C PHE A 46 14.30 4.94 -1.45
N ASN A 47 14.51 4.99 -0.14
CA ASN A 47 15.78 4.72 0.52
C ASN A 47 15.76 3.32 1.10
N SER A 48 16.34 2.36 0.37
CA SER A 48 16.55 0.98 0.84
C SER A 48 17.57 0.85 1.98
N GLY A 49 17.96 1.95 2.65
CA GLY A 49 19.10 2.02 3.56
C GLY A 49 18.90 2.81 4.87
N GLN A 50 17.72 3.40 5.12
CA GLN A 50 17.39 3.92 6.45
C GLN A 50 16.55 2.88 7.21
N VAL A 51 16.66 2.88 8.54
CA VAL A 51 15.81 2.08 9.44
C VAL A 51 14.39 2.64 9.36
N GLU A 52 13.70 2.33 8.27
CA GLU A 52 12.29 2.62 8.10
C GLU A 52 11.53 1.80 9.13
N LYS A 53 10.64 2.45 9.88
CA LYS A 53 9.66 1.73 10.69
C LYS A 53 8.88 0.81 9.75
N ASP A 54 8.58 -0.41 10.19
CA ASP A 54 7.79 -1.35 9.40
C ASP A 54 6.49 -0.66 8.93
N PRO A 55 6.25 -0.49 7.60
CA PRO A 55 5.05 0.16 7.10
C PRO A 55 3.75 -0.50 7.61
N LEU A 56 3.81 -1.79 7.96
CA LEU A 56 2.66 -2.51 8.50
C LEU A 56 2.28 -2.07 9.91
N ALA A 57 3.21 -1.49 10.68
CA ALA A 57 2.97 -1.00 12.03
C ALA A 57 2.01 0.20 12.09
N PHE A 58 1.78 0.87 10.94
CA PHE A 58 0.88 2.01 10.84
C PHE A 58 -0.55 1.62 10.44
N LEU A 59 -0.82 0.34 10.18
CA LEU A 59 -2.15 -0.12 9.82
C LEU A 59 -3.07 -0.14 11.06
N PRO A 60 -4.40 0.00 10.87
CA PRO A 60 -5.35 -0.14 11.96
C PRO A 60 -5.14 -1.46 12.71
N LYS A 61 -5.20 -1.42 14.04
CA LYS A 61 -5.01 -2.61 14.88
C LYS A 61 -5.91 -3.76 14.41
N GLY A 62 -5.32 -4.92 14.12
CA GLY A 62 -6.03 -6.12 13.68
C GLY A 62 -6.47 -6.13 12.21
N PHE A 63 -6.15 -5.11 11.41
CA PHE A 63 -6.51 -5.04 10.00
C PHE A 63 -6.04 -6.25 9.19
N LEU A 64 -4.81 -6.70 9.41
CA LEU A 64 -4.25 -7.87 8.70
C LEU A 64 -5.04 -9.15 8.98
N GLU A 65 -5.51 -9.34 10.21
CA GLU A 65 -6.33 -10.50 10.57
C GLU A 65 -7.74 -10.39 10.01
N ARG A 66 -8.37 -9.21 10.08
CA ARG A 66 -9.73 -9.00 9.55
C ARG A 66 -9.81 -9.09 8.02
N SER A 67 -8.74 -8.70 7.33
CA SER A 67 -8.65 -8.78 5.86
C SER A 67 -8.08 -10.12 5.36
N LYS A 68 -7.69 -11.03 6.26
CA LYS A 68 -7.14 -12.33 5.89
C LYS A 68 -8.08 -13.11 4.98
N GLY A 69 -7.52 -13.71 3.92
CA GLY A 69 -8.26 -14.46 2.90
C GLY A 69 -8.84 -13.61 1.76
N ARG A 70 -8.89 -12.27 1.90
CA ARG A 70 -9.28 -11.35 0.81
C ARG A 70 -8.21 -10.31 0.48
N GLY A 71 -7.41 -9.91 1.45
CA GLY A 71 -6.37 -8.90 1.34
C GLY A 71 -4.96 -9.49 1.49
N LEU A 72 -4.04 -8.98 0.69
CA LEU A 72 -2.60 -9.14 0.89
C LEU A 72 -1.96 -7.74 0.96
N VAL A 73 -1.22 -7.49 2.04
CA VAL A 73 -0.47 -6.25 2.22
C VAL A 73 1.02 -6.53 2.07
N ILE A 74 1.70 -5.77 1.22
CA ILE A 74 3.12 -5.92 0.94
C ILE A 74 3.83 -4.62 1.33
N PRO A 75 4.84 -4.66 2.20
CA PRO A 75 5.60 -3.46 2.53
C PRO A 75 6.49 -3.05 1.35
N THR A 76 6.55 -1.74 1.10
CA THR A 76 7.52 -1.01 0.27
C THR A 76 7.45 -1.26 -1.24
N TRP A 77 7.40 -2.50 -1.71
CA TRP A 77 7.51 -2.80 -3.15
C TRP A 77 6.85 -4.12 -3.54
N ALA A 78 6.30 -4.15 -4.76
CA ALA A 78 5.79 -5.36 -5.41
C ALA A 78 6.23 -5.39 -6.89
N PRO A 79 6.31 -6.58 -7.51
CA PRO A 79 6.63 -6.71 -8.94
C PRO A 79 5.44 -6.24 -9.81
N GLN A 80 5.24 -4.92 -9.91
CA GLN A 80 4.05 -4.28 -10.48
C GLN A 80 3.69 -4.80 -11.88
N ILE A 81 4.66 -4.95 -12.78
CA ILE A 81 4.41 -5.49 -14.14
C ILE A 81 3.77 -6.88 -14.07
N LYS A 82 4.28 -7.77 -13.20
CA LYS A 82 3.74 -9.12 -13.04
C LYS A 82 2.35 -9.12 -12.43
N VAL A 83 2.09 -8.23 -11.47
CA VAL A 83 0.76 -8.10 -10.85
C VAL A 83 -0.25 -7.58 -11.86
N LEU A 84 0.10 -6.53 -12.62
CA LEU A 84 -0.79 -5.93 -13.61
C LEU A 84 -1.03 -6.84 -14.82
N SER A 85 -0.06 -7.68 -15.20
CA SER A 85 -0.21 -8.65 -16.28
C SER A 85 -0.95 -9.94 -15.85
N HIS A 86 -1.31 -10.08 -14.58
CA HIS A 86 -1.95 -11.28 -14.06
C HIS A 86 -3.47 -11.26 -14.32
N GLU A 87 -4.04 -12.36 -14.80
CA GLU A 87 -5.46 -12.48 -15.17
C GLU A 87 -6.44 -12.20 -14.03
N SER A 88 -6.03 -12.45 -12.78
CA SER A 88 -6.85 -12.18 -11.60
C SER A 88 -6.92 -10.69 -11.21
N THR A 89 -6.12 -9.82 -11.83
CA THR A 89 -6.11 -8.38 -11.53
C THR A 89 -7.26 -7.67 -12.24
N GLY A 90 -8.30 -7.30 -11.49
CA GLY A 90 -9.49 -6.62 -12.03
C GLY A 90 -9.48 -5.08 -11.98
N GLY A 91 -8.45 -4.47 -11.40
CA GLY A 91 -8.37 -3.01 -11.29
C GLY A 91 -7.12 -2.50 -10.59
N PHE A 92 -6.78 -1.24 -10.83
CA PHE A 92 -5.59 -0.58 -10.29
C PHE A 92 -5.93 0.80 -9.71
N LEU A 93 -5.81 0.93 -8.38
CA LEU A 93 -5.78 2.23 -7.72
C LEU A 93 -4.35 2.75 -7.75
N THR A 94 -4.14 3.82 -8.52
CA THR A 94 -2.82 4.32 -8.92
C THR A 94 -2.70 5.82 -8.65
N HIS A 95 -1.46 6.30 -8.56
CA HIS A 95 -1.12 7.72 -8.52
C HIS A 95 -1.03 8.37 -9.92
N CYS A 96 -1.29 7.60 -10.98
CA CYS A 96 -1.32 8.07 -12.37
C CYS A 96 0.02 8.59 -12.92
N GLY A 97 1.16 8.22 -12.31
CA GLY A 97 2.46 8.47 -12.93
C GLY A 97 2.57 7.69 -14.24
N TRP A 98 3.14 8.31 -15.29
CA TRP A 98 3.09 7.78 -16.66
C TRP A 98 3.59 6.34 -16.85
N ASN A 99 4.56 5.89 -16.04
CA ASN A 99 5.10 4.54 -16.09
C ASN A 99 4.25 3.49 -15.35
N SER A 100 3.20 3.92 -14.65
CA SER A 100 2.41 3.06 -13.77
C SER A 100 1.45 2.17 -14.53
#